data_AF-A0A7W1PVN6-F1
#
_entry.id   AF-A0A7W1PVN6-F1
#
_cell.length_a   1.000
_cell.length_b   1.000
_cell.length_c   1.000
_cell.angle_alpha   90.00
_cell.angle_beta   90.00
_cell.angle_gamma   90.00
#
_symmetry.space_group_name_H-M   'P 1'
#
loop_
_entity.id
_entity.type
_entity.pdbx_description
1 polymer ?
#
loop_
_entity_poly.entity_id
_entity_poly.type
_entity_poly.pdbx_seq_one_letter_code
_entity_poly.pdbx_strand_id
1 'polypeptide(L)'
;MVIFKQCIVCSSSNLKHLSQYNKDYLNLCTSCKFVFSIKKPTDEELEKCYQKYSRSNQISPITIRRYNELLDTLEKYRKSNNIIDVGSGDGYFLLEAKKRGWNVYGTEFEARAIENCVEKGIKMEKGVLNPENYDNEFFDVITSFEVVEH
;
A
#
# COMPACT_ATOMS: atom_id res chain seq x y z
N MET A 1 1.95 -11.98 17.22
CA MET A 1 3.18 -11.67 16.46
C MET A 1 3.87 -12.91 15.91
N VAL A 2 4.44 -12.81 14.71
CA VAL A 2 5.34 -13.80 14.11
C VAL A 2 6.77 -13.28 14.18
N ILE A 3 7.75 -14.13 14.47
CA ILE A 3 9.18 -13.77 14.48
C ILE A 3 9.86 -14.42 13.28
N PHE A 4 10.47 -13.61 12.42
CA PHE A 4 11.25 -14.10 11.30
C PHE A 4 12.57 -14.72 11.78
N LYS A 5 12.93 -15.88 11.21
CA LYS A 5 14.23 -16.53 11.47
C LYS A 5 15.25 -16.31 10.34
N GLN A 6 14.80 -15.74 9.22
CA GLN A 6 15.56 -15.53 7.99
C GLN A 6 15.16 -14.17 7.38
N CYS A 7 16.02 -13.63 6.52
CA CYS A 7 15.74 -12.42 5.77
C CYS A 7 14.53 -12.60 4.86
N ILE A 8 13.58 -11.67 4.90
CA ILE A 8 12.35 -11.74 4.07
C ILE A 8 12.58 -11.47 2.58
N VAL A 9 13.79 -11.01 2.20
CA VAL A 9 14.14 -10.72 0.80
C VAL A 9 14.99 -11.83 0.18
N CYS A 10 16.00 -12.33 0.89
CA CYS A 10 16.97 -13.29 0.33
C CYS A 10 17.05 -14.64 1.08
N SER A 11 16.19 -14.86 2.09
CA SER A 11 16.13 -16.08 2.90
C SER A 11 17.41 -16.44 3.68
N SER A 12 18.42 -15.58 3.68
CA SER A 12 19.64 -15.79 4.47
C SER A 12 19.34 -15.73 5.98
N SER A 13 19.95 -16.62 6.75
CA SER A 13 19.93 -16.62 8.22
C SER A 13 20.95 -15.66 8.84
N ASN A 14 21.77 -14.99 8.04
CA ASN A 14 22.80 -14.07 8.52
C ASN A 14 22.19 -12.71 8.90
N LEU A 15 21.59 -12.64 10.09
CA LEU A 15 20.93 -11.46 10.62
C LEU A 15 21.77 -10.84 11.76
N LYS A 16 22.00 -9.54 11.67
CA LYS A 16 22.64 -8.74 12.72
C LYS A 16 21.62 -7.79 13.32
N HIS A 17 21.38 -7.94 14.62
CA HIS A 17 20.52 -7.04 15.37
C HIS A 17 21.10 -5.62 15.43
N LEU A 18 20.26 -4.60 15.24
CA LEU A 18 20.66 -3.19 15.30
C LEU A 18 20.32 -2.61 16.67
N SER A 19 21.30 -2.60 17.58
CA SER A 19 21.10 -2.24 18.99
C SER A 19 20.52 -0.83 19.21
N GLN A 20 20.81 0.12 18.33
CA GLN A 20 20.25 1.48 18.39
C GLN A 20 18.72 1.51 18.22
N TYR A 21 18.14 0.47 17.62
CA TYR A 21 16.72 0.34 17.29
C TYR A 21 16.06 -0.83 18.03
N ASN A 22 16.52 -1.11 19.26
CA ASN A 22 16.01 -2.23 20.07
C ASN A 22 14.48 -2.24 20.19
N LYS A 23 13.86 -1.07 20.38
CA LYS A 23 12.41 -0.93 20.54
C LYS A 23 11.61 -1.30 19.28
N ASP A 24 12.24 -1.14 18.12
CA ASP A 24 11.65 -1.35 16.79
C ASP A 24 12.02 -2.73 16.21
N TYR A 25 12.86 -3.50 16.92
CA TYR A 25 13.28 -4.85 16.55
C TYR A 25 13.98 -4.96 15.17
N LEU A 26 14.67 -3.89 14.75
CA LEU A 26 15.31 -3.84 13.44
C LEU A 26 16.57 -4.73 13.38
N ASN A 27 16.65 -5.52 12.31
CA ASN A 27 17.76 -6.39 11.99
C ASN A 27 18.27 -6.11 10.57
N LEU A 28 19.59 -6.13 10.41
CA LEU A 28 20.27 -6.05 9.11
C LEU A 28 20.60 -7.46 8.61
N CYS A 29 20.15 -7.81 7.43
CA CYS A 29 20.69 -8.97 6.72
C CYS A 29 22.10 -8.66 6.23
N THR A 30 23.12 -9.38 6.69
CA THR A 30 24.51 -9.12 6.27
C THR A 30 24.80 -9.61 4.85
N SER A 31 23.93 -10.45 4.28
CA SER A 31 24.02 -10.97 2.91
C SER A 31 23.52 -9.96 1.87
N CYS A 32 22.26 -9.50 1.97
CA CYS A 32 21.66 -8.56 0.99
C CYS A 32 21.57 -7.10 1.46
N LYS A 33 21.99 -6.81 2.70
CA LYS A 33 21.95 -5.47 3.33
C LYS A 33 20.55 -4.91 3.61
N PHE A 34 19.49 -5.70 3.42
CA PHE A 34 18.14 -5.28 3.77
C PHE A 34 17.96 -5.15 5.29
N VAL A 35 17.29 -4.06 5.71
CA VAL A 35 16.95 -3.80 7.11
C VAL A 35 15.44 -3.96 7.28
N PHE A 36 15.03 -4.73 8.28
CA PHE A 36 13.61 -5.00 8.54
C PHE A 36 13.37 -5.28 10.02
N SER A 37 12.14 -5.08 10.48
CA SER A 37 11.72 -5.57 11.79
C SER A 37 11.63 -7.09 11.74
N ILE A 38 12.31 -7.77 12.68
CA ILE A 38 12.22 -9.23 12.79
C ILE A 38 10.85 -9.69 13.33
N LYS A 39 10.05 -8.76 13.87
CA LYS A 39 8.70 -9.00 14.36
C LYS A 39 7.68 -8.55 13.33
N LYS A 40 6.88 -9.49 12.82
CA LYS A 40 5.70 -9.21 12.02
C LYS A 40 4.47 -9.09 12.93
N PRO A 41 3.71 -7.98 12.86
CA PRO A 41 2.42 -7.89 13.54
C PRO A 41 1.43 -8.91 12.96
N THR A 42 0.48 -9.36 13.77
CA THR A 42 -0.70 -10.11 13.28
C THR A 42 -1.68 -9.16 12.59
N ASP A 43 -2.62 -9.71 11.83
CA ASP A 43 -3.68 -8.91 11.19
C ASP A 43 -4.50 -8.14 12.23
N GLU A 44 -4.77 -8.73 13.40
CA GLU A 44 -5.46 -8.06 14.51
C GLU A 44 -4.62 -6.92 15.12
N GLU A 45 -3.30 -7.09 15.23
CA GLU A 45 -2.39 -6.03 15.70
C GLU A 45 -2.32 -4.88 14.68
N LEU A 46 -2.27 -5.20 13.38
CA LEU A 46 -2.31 -4.23 12.28
C LEU A 46 -3.61 -3.43 12.31
N GLU A 47 -4.76 -4.10 12.40
CA GLU A 47 -6.06 -3.42 12.43
C GLU A 47 -6.18 -2.43 13.60
N LYS A 48 -5.72 -2.83 14.79
CA LYS A 48 -5.67 -1.94 15.97
C LYS A 48 -4.71 -0.75 15.80
N CYS A 49 -3.61 -0.93 15.07
CA CYS A 49 -2.71 0.15 14.72
C CYS A 49 -3.37 1.13 13.74
N TYR A 50 -4.04 0.61 12.70
CA TYR A 50 -4.70 1.43 11.68
C TYR A 50 -5.86 2.26 12.24
N GLN A 51 -6.64 1.73 13.18
CA GLN A 51 -7.73 2.47 13.85
C GLN A 51 -7.28 3.77 14.56
N LYS A 52 -5.98 3.89 14.88
CA LYS A 52 -5.43 5.08 15.54
C LYS A 52 -4.99 6.17 14.57
N TYR A 53 -4.95 5.91 13.27
CA TYR A 53 -4.55 6.91 12.29
C TYR A 53 -5.59 8.03 12.22
N SER A 54 -5.11 9.27 12.40
CA SER A 54 -5.93 10.45 12.15
C SER A 54 -6.10 10.60 10.63
N ARG A 55 -7.31 10.35 10.14
CA ARG A 55 -7.66 10.66 8.76
C ARG A 55 -8.03 12.14 8.64
N SER A 56 -7.25 12.87 7.85
CA SER A 56 -7.60 14.22 7.44
C SER A 56 -8.55 14.14 6.25
N ASN A 57 -9.63 14.92 6.29
CA ASN A 57 -10.55 15.07 5.15
C ASN A 57 -9.97 15.98 4.05
N GLN A 58 -8.75 16.51 4.23
CA GLN A 58 -8.13 17.44 3.31
C GLN A 58 -6.73 16.97 2.92
N ILE A 59 -6.49 16.90 1.61
CA ILE A 59 -5.16 16.71 1.03
C ILE A 59 -4.57 18.05 0.63
N SER A 60 -3.25 18.17 0.73
CA SER A 60 -2.58 19.41 0.36
C SER A 60 -2.63 19.63 -1.17
N PRO A 61 -2.67 20.89 -1.65
CA PRO A 61 -2.53 21.19 -3.08
C PRO A 61 -1.25 20.63 -3.70
N ILE A 62 -0.18 20.50 -2.90
CA ILE A 62 1.09 19.91 -3.35
C ILE A 62 0.89 18.41 -3.63
N THR A 63 0.21 17.69 -2.75
CA THR A 63 -0.12 16.27 -2.94
C THR A 63 -0.95 16.05 -4.20
N ILE A 64 -2.00 16.87 -4.41
CA ILE A 64 -2.82 16.84 -5.64
C ILE A 64 -1.92 17.02 -6.87
N ARG A 65 -1.03 18.01 -6.84
CA ARG A 65 -0.11 18.26 -7.95
C ARG A 65 0.77 17.03 -8.23
N ARG A 66 1.33 16.38 -7.19
CA ARG A 66 2.17 15.19 -7.36
C ARG A 66 1.40 14.00 -7.94
N TYR A 67 0.16 13.77 -7.49
CA TYR A 67 -0.70 12.75 -8.09
C TYR A 67 -0.97 13.02 -9.57
N ASN A 68 -1.20 14.28 -9.94
CA ASN A 68 -1.39 14.65 -11.32
C ASN A 68 -0.12 14.44 -12.18
N GLU A 69 1.07 14.78 -11.67
CA GLU A 69 2.35 14.51 -12.35
C GLU A 69 2.63 13.00 -12.51
N LEU A 70 2.24 12.18 -11.51
CA LEU A 70 2.29 10.72 -11.62
C LEU A 70 1.33 10.23 -12.72
N LEU A 71 0.08 10.71 -12.71
CA LEU A 71 -0.92 10.35 -13.72
C LEU A 71 -0.47 10.72 -15.14
N ASP A 72 0.15 11.89 -15.34
CA ASP A 72 0.74 12.30 -16.63
C ASP A 72 1.76 11.26 -17.15
N THR A 73 2.53 10.67 -16.23
CA THR A 73 3.53 9.63 -16.56
C THR A 73 2.89 8.27 -16.83
N LEU A 74 1.81 7.95 -16.11
CA LEU A 74 1.14 6.65 -16.14
C LEU A 74 0.15 6.52 -17.32
N GLU A 75 -0.43 7.62 -17.78
CA GLU A 75 -1.44 7.65 -18.85
C GLU A 75 -0.95 7.07 -20.18
N LYS A 76 0.36 7.10 -20.46
CA LYS A 76 0.92 6.46 -21.66
C LYS A 76 0.79 4.93 -21.66
N TYR A 77 0.54 4.30 -20.50
CA TYR A 77 0.34 2.85 -20.37
C TYR A 77 -1.14 2.44 -20.42
N ARG A 78 -2.05 3.41 -20.50
CA ARG A 78 -3.49 3.21 -20.55
C ARG A 78 -3.90 2.41 -21.79
N LYS A 79 -4.69 1.35 -21.59
CA LYS A 79 -5.29 0.50 -22.63
C LYS A 79 -6.80 0.34 -22.40
N SER A 80 -7.18 -0.08 -21.20
CA SER A 80 -8.56 -0.36 -20.76
C SER A 80 -9.14 0.69 -19.80
N ASN A 81 -8.31 1.67 -19.39
CA ASN A 81 -8.58 2.69 -18.37
C ASN A 81 -8.70 2.12 -16.96
N ASN A 82 -8.27 0.89 -16.69
CA ASN A 82 -8.35 0.31 -15.35
C ASN A 82 -7.05 0.57 -14.58
N ILE A 83 -7.18 1.20 -13.41
CA ILE A 83 -6.09 1.43 -12.46
C ILE A 83 -6.48 0.92 -11.07
N ILE A 84 -5.54 0.27 -10.40
CA ILE A 84 -5.68 -0.15 -9.00
C ILE A 84 -4.59 0.44 -8.13
N ASP A 85 -4.95 0.88 -6.93
CA ASP A 85 -4.02 1.28 -5.89
C ASP A 85 -4.12 0.31 -4.69
N VAL A 86 -3.04 -0.41 -4.41
CA VAL A 86 -2.96 -1.41 -3.34
C VAL A 86 -2.58 -0.72 -2.04
N GLY A 87 -3.44 -0.82 -1.03
CA GLY A 87 -3.34 -0.05 0.23
C GLY A 87 -3.70 1.43 0.00
N SER A 88 -4.83 1.68 -0.65
CA SER A 88 -5.19 3.00 -1.17
C SER A 88 -5.63 4.03 -0.11
N GLY A 89 -5.73 3.64 1.17
CA GLY A 89 -6.09 4.55 2.25
C GLY A 89 -7.45 5.22 2.02
N ASP A 90 -7.49 6.55 1.93
CA ASP A 90 -8.71 7.34 1.66
C ASP A 90 -9.00 7.52 0.15
N GLY A 91 -8.21 6.87 -0.71
CA GLY A 91 -8.40 6.81 -2.15
C GLY A 91 -8.04 8.09 -2.90
N TYR A 92 -7.32 9.03 -2.28
CA TYR A 92 -7.08 10.36 -2.85
C TYR A 92 -6.41 10.34 -4.22
N PHE A 93 -5.42 9.47 -4.43
CA PHE A 93 -4.81 9.28 -5.76
C PHE A 93 -5.84 8.81 -6.79
N LEU A 94 -6.65 7.80 -6.42
CA LEU A 94 -7.72 7.27 -7.26
C LEU A 94 -8.79 8.31 -7.56
N LEU A 95 -9.09 9.27 -6.67
CA LEU A 95 -10.01 10.36 -6.97
C LEU A 95 -9.47 11.29 -8.06
N GLU A 96 -8.17 11.64 -8.01
CA GLU A 96 -7.55 12.41 -9.08
C GLU A 96 -7.51 11.62 -10.40
N ALA A 97 -7.24 10.31 -10.34
CA ALA A 97 -7.29 9.43 -11.50
C ALA A 97 -8.71 9.39 -12.11
N LYS A 98 -9.74 9.26 -11.27
CA LYS A 98 -11.15 9.21 -11.70
C LYS A 98 -11.58 10.48 -12.43
N LYS A 99 -11.13 11.66 -11.99
CA LYS A 99 -11.38 12.94 -12.70
C LYS A 99 -10.83 12.95 -14.13
N ARG A 100 -9.82 12.11 -14.41
CA ARG A 100 -9.17 11.96 -15.71
C ARG A 100 -9.67 10.76 -16.52
N GLY A 101 -10.81 10.19 -16.13
CA GLY A 101 -11.49 9.12 -16.86
C GLY A 101 -10.96 7.71 -16.59
N TRP A 102 -10.16 7.50 -15.54
CA TRP A 102 -9.79 6.16 -15.11
C TRP A 102 -10.98 5.44 -14.43
N ASN A 103 -11.14 4.16 -14.70
CA ASN A 103 -11.89 3.21 -13.88
C ASN A 103 -11.01 2.83 -12.69
N VAL A 104 -11.47 3.17 -11.47
CA VAL A 104 -10.62 3.14 -10.28
C VAL A 104 -10.99 2.02 -9.33
N TYR A 105 -9.95 1.30 -8.91
CA TYR A 105 -10.02 0.16 -8.02
C TYR A 105 -9.04 0.37 -6.87
N GLY A 106 -9.33 -0.18 -5.69
CA GLY A 106 -8.40 -0.11 -4.57
C GLY A 106 -8.56 -1.28 -3.62
N THR A 107 -7.51 -1.55 -2.86
CA THR A 107 -7.58 -2.46 -1.71
C THR A 107 -7.17 -1.73 -0.44
N GLU A 108 -7.77 -2.12 0.69
CA GLU A 108 -7.49 -1.51 1.99
C GLU A 108 -7.95 -2.45 3.13
N PHE A 109 -7.32 -2.42 4.30
CA PHE A 109 -7.72 -3.22 5.45
C PHE A 109 -8.83 -2.56 6.29
N GLU A 110 -8.80 -1.25 6.46
CA GLU A 110 -9.73 -0.54 7.35
C GLU A 110 -11.12 -0.37 6.72
N ALA A 111 -12.18 -0.84 7.40
CA ALA A 111 -13.56 -0.76 6.91
C ALA A 111 -14.03 0.69 6.62
N ARG A 112 -13.71 1.64 7.50
CA ARG A 112 -14.10 3.05 7.34
C ARG A 112 -13.48 3.69 6.08
N ALA A 113 -12.24 3.31 5.78
CA ALA A 113 -11.52 3.76 4.60
C ALA A 113 -12.19 3.30 3.31
N ILE A 114 -12.56 2.01 3.30
CA ILE A 114 -13.28 1.35 2.22
C ILE A 114 -14.61 2.04 2.01
N GLU A 115 -15.40 2.25 3.06
CA GLU A 115 -16.69 2.94 3.00
C GLU A 115 -16.55 4.34 2.39
N ASN A 116 -15.60 5.15 2.88
CA ASN A 116 -15.30 6.47 2.33
C ASN A 116 -14.94 6.43 0.83
N CYS A 117 -14.19 5.43 0.41
CA CYS A 117 -13.78 5.26 -0.99
C CYS A 117 -14.97 4.84 -1.87
N VAL A 118 -15.79 3.91 -1.39
CA VAL A 118 -17.00 3.43 -2.06
C VAL A 118 -18.01 4.55 -2.25
N GLU A 119 -18.23 5.41 -1.24
CA GLU A 119 -19.10 6.59 -1.34
C GLU A 119 -18.64 7.57 -2.44
N LYS A 120 -17.32 7.66 -2.66
CA LYS A 120 -16.73 8.46 -3.74
C LYS A 120 -16.70 7.71 -5.08
N GLY A 121 -17.26 6.51 -5.12
CA GLY A 121 -17.39 5.63 -6.28
C GLY A 121 -16.07 5.02 -6.74
N ILE A 122 -15.21 4.62 -5.80
CA ILE A 122 -14.06 3.76 -6.04
C ILE A 122 -14.50 2.31 -5.77
N LYS A 123 -14.09 1.37 -6.63
CA LYS A 123 -14.36 -0.07 -6.42
C LYS A 123 -13.33 -0.62 -5.44
N MET A 124 -13.78 -1.08 -4.27
CA MET A 124 -12.88 -1.46 -3.18
C MET A 124 -12.98 -2.94 -2.83
N GLU A 125 -11.83 -3.57 -2.57
CA GLU A 125 -11.72 -4.88 -1.94
C GLU A 125 -11.08 -4.75 -0.55
N LYS A 126 -11.53 -5.57 0.41
CA LYS A 126 -10.95 -5.57 1.76
C LYS A 126 -9.71 -6.45 1.82
N GLY A 127 -8.60 -5.90 2.32
CA GLY A 127 -7.37 -6.60 2.64
C GLY A 127 -6.29 -6.50 1.56
N VAL A 128 -5.49 -7.55 1.45
CA VAL A 128 -4.42 -7.66 0.44
C VAL A 128 -5.00 -7.77 -0.96
N LEU A 129 -4.22 -7.36 -1.97
CA LEU A 129 -4.56 -7.62 -3.37
C LEU A 129 -4.72 -9.14 -3.59
N ASN A 130 -5.93 -9.56 -3.98
CA ASN A 130 -6.18 -10.92 -4.45
C ASN A 130 -6.31 -10.93 -5.99
N PRO A 131 -5.33 -11.49 -6.71
CA PRO A 131 -5.39 -11.59 -8.17
C PRO A 131 -6.60 -12.40 -8.69
N GLU A 132 -7.13 -13.34 -7.91
CA GLU A 132 -8.29 -14.17 -8.30
C GLU A 132 -9.58 -13.36 -8.48
N ASN A 133 -9.64 -12.14 -7.96
CA ASN A 133 -10.79 -11.25 -8.10
C ASN A 133 -10.88 -10.57 -9.48
N TYR A 134 -9.85 -10.73 -10.32
CA TYR A 134 -9.73 -10.00 -11.58
C TYR A 134 -9.29 -10.92 -12.71
N ASP A 135 -9.71 -10.58 -13.93
CA ASP A 135 -9.21 -11.28 -15.12
C ASP A 135 -7.71 -11.00 -15.33
N ASN A 136 -7.05 -11.86 -16.11
CA ASN A 136 -5.67 -11.60 -16.53
C ASN A 136 -5.59 -10.29 -17.33
N GLU A 137 -4.53 -9.53 -17.09
CA GLU A 137 -4.27 -8.23 -17.75
C GLU A 137 -5.41 -7.20 -17.55
N PHE A 138 -6.19 -7.33 -16.48
CA PHE A 138 -7.32 -6.45 -16.20
C PHE A 138 -6.93 -5.00 -15.90
N PHE A 139 -5.76 -4.77 -15.29
CA PHE A 139 -5.26 -3.44 -14.94
C PHE A 139 -4.17 -2.99 -15.92
N ASP A 140 -4.29 -1.75 -16.39
CA ASP A 140 -3.23 -1.09 -17.16
C ASP A 140 -2.07 -0.66 -16.24
N VAL A 141 -2.43 -0.25 -15.02
CA VAL A 141 -1.52 0.31 -14.03
C VAL A 141 -1.90 -0.23 -12.65
N ILE A 142 -0.88 -0.66 -11.90
CA ILE A 142 -0.97 -1.06 -10.50
C ILE A 142 -0.04 -0.13 -9.72
N THR A 143 -0.58 0.62 -8.77
CA THR A 143 0.18 1.47 -7.85
C THR A 143 0.14 0.92 -6.43
N SER A 144 1.13 1.33 -5.64
CA SER A 144 1.20 1.03 -4.21
C SER A 144 2.09 2.07 -3.56
N PHE A 145 1.46 3.09 -2.95
CA PHE A 145 2.16 4.23 -2.34
C PHE A 145 2.23 4.07 -0.83
N GLU A 146 3.43 4.11 -0.26
CA GLU A 146 3.64 3.98 1.19
C GLU A 146 3.12 2.62 1.74
N VAL A 147 3.33 1.53 1.00
CA VAL A 147 2.84 0.18 1.35
C VAL A 147 3.94 -0.88 1.31
N VAL A 148 4.89 -0.81 0.38
CA VAL A 148 5.92 -1.85 0.19
C VAL A 148 6.82 -2.00 1.42
N GLU A 149 6.93 -0.95 2.22
CA GLU A 149 7.66 -0.92 3.49
C GLU A 149 6.93 -1.60 4.67
N HIS A 150 5.63 -1.89 4.55
CA HIS A 150 4.79 -2.49 5.60
C HIS A 150 4.85 -4.03 5.62
#